data_AF-A0A849SUA9-F1
#
_entry.id   AF-A0A849SUA9-F1
#
_cell.length_a   1.000
_cell.length_b   1.000
_cell.length_c   1.000
_cell.angle_alpha   90.00
_cell.angle_beta   90.00
_cell.angle_gamma   90.00
#
_symmetry.space_group_name_H-M   'P 1'
#
loop_
_entity.id
_entity.type
_entity.pdbx_description
1 polymer ?
#
loop_
_entity_poly.entity_id
_entity_poly.type
_entity_poly.pdbx_seq_one_letter_code
_entity_poly.pdbx_strand_id
1 'polypeptide(L)'
;MMVRASTHAAIIKGKNGKDEYPNATKVEHKHEHLKAGQTCRACQAGKINEYQSGVYIRITGSSPISAVIHNTEKIKMQYLW
;
A
#
# COMPACT_ATOMS: atom_id res chain seq x y z
N MET A 1 -26.23 -33.19 0.59
CA MET A 1 -25.30 -32.26 1.27
C MET A 1 -24.80 -31.28 0.21
N MET A 2 -25.38 -30.08 0.13
CA MET A 2 -25.03 -29.06 -0.86
C MET A 2 -23.82 -28.27 -0.39
N VAL A 3 -22.70 -28.32 -1.13
CA VAL A 3 -21.55 -27.43 -0.87
C VAL A 3 -21.68 -26.23 -1.80
N ARG A 4 -21.81 -25.05 -1.18
CA ARG A 4 -22.02 -23.76 -1.82
C ARG A 4 -20.79 -23.34 -2.64
N ALA A 5 -21.03 -22.78 -3.82
CA ALA A 5 -20.02 -22.08 -4.61
C ALA A 5 -19.51 -20.86 -3.83
N SER A 6 -18.20 -20.80 -3.59
CA SER A 6 -17.53 -19.59 -3.08
C SER A 6 -16.92 -18.82 -4.26
N THR A 7 -17.67 -17.83 -4.71
CA THR A 7 -17.22 -16.74 -5.58
C THR A 7 -16.17 -15.90 -4.84
N HIS A 8 -14.89 -16.09 -5.11
CA HIS A 8 -13.87 -15.10 -4.81
C HIS A 8 -12.93 -14.97 -6.01
N ALA A 9 -12.93 -13.78 -6.61
CA ALA A 9 -12.01 -13.40 -7.66
C ALA A 9 -10.57 -13.71 -7.24
N ALA A 10 -9.89 -14.55 -8.01
CA ALA A 10 -8.49 -14.88 -7.79
C ALA A 10 -7.67 -13.60 -7.96
N ILE A 11 -7.24 -12.99 -6.84
CA ILE A 11 -6.21 -11.96 -6.85
C ILE A 11 -4.93 -12.69 -7.26
N ILE A 12 -4.48 -12.49 -8.50
CA ILE A 12 -3.18 -12.99 -8.95
C ILE A 12 -2.12 -12.24 -8.15
N LYS A 13 -1.66 -12.82 -7.05
CA LYS A 13 -0.51 -12.35 -6.28
C LYS A 13 0.75 -12.88 -6.95
N GLY A 14 1.78 -12.04 -7.07
CA GLY A 14 3.10 -12.54 -7.43
C GLY A 14 3.50 -13.67 -6.47
N LYS A 15 4.24 -14.68 -6.95
CA LYS A 15 4.59 -15.87 -6.15
C LYS A 15 5.27 -15.53 -4.83
N ASN A 16 6.01 -14.42 -4.80
CA ASN A 16 6.80 -13.99 -3.66
C ASN A 16 6.24 -12.69 -3.06
N GLY A 17 6.03 -12.66 -1.75
CA GLY A 17 5.70 -11.46 -0.98
C GLY A 17 6.91 -10.54 -0.76
N LYS A 18 6.68 -9.35 -0.20
CA LYS A 18 7.73 -8.35 0.05
C LYS A 18 8.91 -8.87 0.89
N ASP A 19 8.61 -9.79 1.81
CA ASP A 19 9.59 -10.31 2.78
C ASP A 19 10.50 -11.38 2.16
N GLU A 20 10.19 -11.85 0.96
CA GLU A 20 11.00 -12.82 0.20
C GLU A 20 12.08 -12.14 -0.66
N TYR A 21 12.25 -10.83 -0.54
CA TYR A 21 13.31 -10.05 -1.20
C TYR A 21 14.23 -9.38 -0.16
N PRO A 22 15.06 -10.14 0.57
CA PRO A 22 15.86 -9.62 1.68
C PRO A 22 16.91 -8.58 1.27
N ASN A 23 17.48 -8.72 0.06
CA ASN A 23 18.49 -7.80 -0.49
C ASN A 23 17.88 -6.65 -1.31
N ALA A 24 16.55 -6.51 -1.32
CA ALA A 24 15.91 -5.42 -2.04
C ALA A 24 16.12 -4.08 -1.33
N THR A 25 16.37 -3.04 -2.13
CA THR A 25 16.42 -1.68 -1.62
C THR A 25 15.02 -1.27 -1.17
N LYS A 26 14.88 -0.73 0.05
CA LYS A 26 13.60 -0.26 0.59
C LYS A 26 13.53 1.26 0.48
N VAL A 27 12.48 1.77 -0.16
CA VAL A 27 12.21 3.20 -0.31
C VAL A 27 10.88 3.51 0.37
N GLU A 28 10.89 4.44 1.32
CA GLU A 28 9.68 4.93 1.98
C GLU A 28 9.19 6.21 1.29
N HIS A 29 7.95 6.19 0.82
CA HIS A 29 7.26 7.35 0.27
C HIS A 29 6.26 7.85 1.30
N LYS A 30 6.65 8.87 2.05
CA LYS A 30 5.81 9.55 3.04
C LYS A 30 5.23 10.84 2.46
N HIS A 31 4.08 11.26 2.97
CA HIS A 31 3.51 12.55 2.60
C HIS A 31 4.23 13.68 3.35
N GLU A 32 4.83 14.61 2.63
CA GLU A 32 5.57 15.73 3.24
C GLU A 32 4.64 16.74 3.94
N HIS A 33 3.46 16.98 3.36
CA HIS A 33 2.57 18.06 3.78
C HIS A 33 1.27 17.61 4.45
N LEU A 34 0.97 16.31 4.39
CA LEU A 34 -0.27 15.75 4.91
C LEU A 34 0.08 14.70 5.96
N LYS A 35 -0.44 14.87 7.16
CA LYS A 35 -0.23 13.94 8.27
C LYS A 35 -1.56 13.50 8.85
N ALA A 36 -1.61 12.26 9.33
CA ALA A 36 -2.75 11.80 10.10
C ALA A 36 -2.98 12.70 11.33
N GLY A 37 -4.25 12.89 11.69
CA GLY A 37 -4.69 13.79 12.75
C GLY A 37 -4.90 15.25 12.31
N GLN A 38 -4.40 15.66 11.14
CA GLN A 38 -4.66 17.01 10.63
C GLN A 38 -6.09 17.17 10.12
N THR A 39 -6.64 18.37 10.30
CA THR A 39 -7.90 18.77 9.65
C THR A 39 -7.69 18.88 8.14
N CYS A 40 -8.63 18.34 7.38
CA CYS A 40 -8.56 18.41 5.94
C CYS A 40 -8.69 19.83 5.44
N ARG A 41 -7.71 20.28 4.64
CA ARG A 41 -7.71 21.62 4.07
C ARG A 41 -8.81 21.81 3.00
N ALA A 42 -9.30 20.74 2.40
CA ALA A 42 -10.29 20.82 1.32
C ALA A 42 -11.73 21.02 1.81
N CYS A 43 -12.14 20.32 2.89
CA CYS A 43 -13.51 20.47 3.44
C CYS A 43 -13.56 21.13 4.81
N GLN A 44 -12.43 21.36 5.47
CA GLN A 44 -12.27 21.97 6.80
C GLN A 44 -13.04 21.31 7.96
N ALA A 45 -13.81 20.26 7.70
CA ALA A 45 -14.63 19.57 8.70
C ALA A 45 -14.10 18.17 9.07
N GLY A 46 -13.61 17.41 8.08
CA GLY A 46 -13.13 16.04 8.33
C GLY A 46 -11.66 15.96 8.74
N LYS A 47 -11.28 14.80 9.27
CA LYS A 47 -9.90 14.52 9.72
C LYS A 47 -9.19 13.56 8.77
N ILE A 48 -7.91 13.83 8.53
CA ILE A 48 -7.01 12.92 7.83
C ILE A 48 -6.67 11.78 8.79
N ASN A 49 -6.85 10.54 8.36
CA ASN A 49 -6.51 9.35 9.13
C ASN A 49 -5.55 8.46 8.35
N GLU A 50 -4.77 7.67 9.08
CA GLU A 50 -3.91 6.65 8.49
C GLU A 50 -4.77 5.61 7.76
N TYR A 51 -4.24 5.12 6.64
CA TYR A 51 -4.81 4.00 5.92
C TYR A 51 -3.75 2.93 5.73
N GLN A 52 -4.19 1.70 5.43
CA GLN A 52 -3.27 0.59 5.20
C GLN A 52 -2.27 0.96 4.10
N SER A 53 -0.98 1.00 4.45
CA SER A 53 0.09 1.38 3.54
C SER A 53 0.14 0.44 2.34
N GLY A 54 0.47 1.00 1.18
CA GLY A 54 0.67 0.23 -0.03
C GLY A 54 2.10 -0.27 -0.13
N VAL A 55 2.29 -1.46 -0.68
CA VAL A 55 3.62 -1.98 -1.02
C VAL A 55 3.66 -2.28 -2.51
N TYR A 56 4.66 -1.75 -3.19
CA TYR A 56 4.95 -2.01 -4.60
C TYR A 56 6.37 -2.52 -4.75
N ILE A 57 6.57 -3.60 -5.50
CA ILE A 57 7.89 -4.20 -5.73
C ILE A 57 8.24 -3.97 -7.20
N ARG A 58 9.37 -3.30 -7.45
CA ARG A 58 9.95 -3.14 -8.78
C ARG A 58 11.12 -4.09 -8.95
N ILE A 59 11.03 -5.00 -9.92
CA ILE A 59 12.12 -5.90 -10.28
C ILE A 59 12.75 -5.38 -11.58
N THR A 60 14.07 -5.19 -11.58
CA THR A 60 14.82 -4.76 -12.76
C THR A 60 15.70 -5.91 -13.24
N GLY A 61 15.43 -6.41 -14.44
CA GLY A 61 16.15 -7.51 -15.09
C GLY A 61 17.46 -7.10 -15.77
N SER A 62 18.21 -6.17 -15.19
CA SER A 62 19.61 -5.93 -15.56
C SER A 62 20.50 -6.97 -14.87
N SER A 63 21.71 -7.25 -15.37
CA SER A 63 22.71 -7.98 -14.58
C SER A 63 23.48 -6.97 -13.72
N PRO A 64 23.57 -7.13 -12.39
CA PRO A 64 22.86 -8.11 -11.55
C PRO A 64 21.37 -7.76 -11.36
N ILE A 65 20.53 -8.80 -11.19
CA ILE A 65 19.09 -8.63 -10.95
C ILE A 65 18.91 -7.85 -9.65
N SER A 66 18.12 -6.78 -9.70
CA SER A 66 17.84 -5.93 -8.56
C SER A 66 16.34 -5.81 -8.31
N ALA A 67 15.99 -5.66 -7.04
CA ALA A 67 14.62 -5.42 -6.59
C ALA A 67 14.58 -4.19 -5.69
N VAL A 68 13.53 -3.38 -5.85
CA VAL A 68 13.25 -2.21 -5.01
C VAL A 68 11.84 -2.34 -4.45
N ILE A 69 11.73 -2.31 -3.13
CA ILE A 69 10.46 -2.31 -2.41
C ILE A 69 10.11 -0.85 -2.10
N HIS A 70 8.99 -0.40 -2.63
CA HIS A 70 8.43 0.91 -2.37
C HIS A 70 7.30 0.77 -1.34
N ASN A 71 7.52 1.30 -0.14
CA ASN A 71 6.50 1.42 0.89
C ASN A 71 5.84 2.79 0.74
N THR A 72 4.57 2.81 0.36
CA THR A 72 3.83 4.05 0.14
C THR A 72 2.86 4.27 1.28
N GLU A 73 3.06 5.37 1.99
CA GLU A 73 2.09 5.85 2.97
C GLU A 73 0.76 6.14 2.25
N LYS A 74 -0.34 5.68 2.86
CA LYS A 74 -1.68 6.02 2.39
C LYS A 74 -2.41 6.69 3.53
N ILE A 75 -3.03 7.82 3.20
CA ILE A 75 -3.92 8.53 4.10
C ILE A 75 -5.31 8.56 3.49
N LYS A 76 -6.32 8.46 4.33
CA LYS A 76 -7.72 8.59 3.92
C LYS A 76 -8.34 9.81 4.59
N MET A 77 -9.26 10.42 3.86
CA MET A 77 -10.14 11.42 4.41
C MET A 77 -11.29 10.73 5.15
N GLN A 78 -11.53 11.08 6.41
CA GLN A 78 -12.71 10.63 7.14
C GLN A 78 -13.64 11.82 7.36
N TYR A 79 -14.85 11.73 6.80
CA TYR A 79 -15.91 12.71 7.05
C TYR A 79 -16.53 12.46 8.43
N LEU A 80 -16.91 13.54 9.10
CA LEU A 80 -17.74 13.53 10.30
C LEU A 80 -19.15 13.94 9.85
N TRP A 81 -20.01 12.95 9.57
CA TRP A 81 -21.45 13.12 9.41
C TRP A 81 -22.13 12.23 10.43
#